data_AF-A0A2E3XVG4-F1
#
_entry.id   AF-A0A2E3XVG4-F1
#
_cell.length_a   1.000
_cell.length_b   1.000
_cell.length_c   1.000
_cell.angle_alpha   90.00
_cell.angle_beta   90.00
_cell.angle_gamma   90.00
#
_symmetry.space_group_name_H-M   'P 1'
#
loop_
_entity.id
_entity.type
_entity.pdbx_description
1 polymer ?
#
loop_
_entity_poly.entity_id
_entity_poly.type
_entity_poly.pdbx_seq_one_letter_code
_entity_poly.pdbx_strand_id
1 'polypeptide(L)'
;MRLFKFSLIALSFFTLTSSLAFTTNECLRKDFDLQVSHKGFPFGLLEVKLGLKKEGCNLTIDHQELKYLNSAWQVDVCRGPVHIKKGAGAVEVIKKVNNCTQASKDDFCLEFKELTTLIQDDGLIFASGVKENISSDHGQVYCGFLLLKKYLDESLVFSGSSDYDDRLETLKGSKIKDRTSADSDQRSIAPRPVMDDSPLEVSDSKDEESDLDERGEGSF
;
A
#
# COMPACT_ATOMS: atom_id res chain seq x y z
N MET A 1 45.42 38.84 -30.95
CA MET A 1 44.73 37.71 -30.29
C MET A 1 43.96 38.24 -29.09
N ARG A 2 42.65 38.48 -29.23
CA ARG A 2 41.74 38.91 -28.14
C ARG A 2 40.38 38.24 -28.35
N LEU A 3 40.35 36.94 -28.08
CA LEU A 3 39.18 36.09 -27.91
C LEU A 3 39.52 35.40 -26.59
N PHE A 4 38.99 35.78 -25.43
CA PHE A 4 37.73 35.31 -24.87
C PHE A 4 37.21 36.34 -23.85
N LYS A 5 36.15 37.06 -24.18
CA LYS A 5 35.38 37.89 -23.24
C LYS A 5 33.88 37.63 -23.37
N PHE A 6 33.51 36.39 -23.64
CA PHE A 6 32.11 35.98 -23.70
C PHE A 6 31.74 35.15 -22.46
N SER A 7 30.91 35.79 -21.65
CA SER A 7 29.70 35.20 -21.06
C SER A 7 29.85 34.12 -19.98
N LEU A 8 30.36 34.51 -18.82
CA LEU A 8 30.05 33.83 -17.55
C LEU A 8 28.58 34.07 -17.09
N ILE A 9 27.86 34.99 -17.74
CA ILE A 9 26.47 35.35 -17.41
C ILE A 9 25.46 34.40 -18.09
N ALA A 10 25.84 33.70 -19.17
CA ALA A 10 24.95 32.73 -19.82
C ALA A 10 24.83 31.38 -19.08
N LEU A 11 25.69 31.10 -18.09
CA LEU A 11 25.64 29.83 -17.34
C LEU A 11 24.75 29.87 -16.09
N SER A 12 24.26 31.04 -15.66
CA SER A 12 23.45 31.18 -14.44
C SER A 12 21.93 31.06 -14.66
N PHE A 13 21.46 30.85 -15.88
CA PHE A 13 20.02 30.71 -16.18
C PHE A 13 19.53 29.26 -16.23
N PHE A 14 20.39 28.25 -16.03
CA PHE A 14 20.03 26.84 -16.21
C PHE A 14 19.73 26.03 -14.94
N THR A 15 19.77 26.63 -13.73
CA THR A 15 19.73 25.85 -12.47
C THR A 15 18.57 26.21 -11.53
N LEU A 16 17.38 26.47 -12.05
CA LEU A 16 16.17 26.59 -11.22
C LEU A 16 14.96 25.83 -11.79
N THR A 17 15.16 24.59 -12.25
CA THR A 17 14.06 23.62 -12.25
C THR A 17 13.99 22.98 -10.87
N SER A 18 13.55 23.75 -9.87
CA SER A 18 13.03 23.13 -8.65
C SER A 18 11.84 22.28 -9.09
N SER A 19 11.99 20.96 -9.05
CA SER A 19 10.86 20.05 -9.25
C SER A 19 9.89 20.29 -8.09
N LEU A 20 8.94 21.19 -8.31
CA LEU A 20 7.81 21.35 -7.40
C LEU A 20 7.11 20.00 -7.33
N ALA A 21 6.78 19.57 -6.12
CA ALA A 21 6.00 18.35 -5.94
C ALA A 21 4.67 18.49 -6.68
N PHE A 22 4.21 17.40 -7.30
CA PHE A 22 2.94 17.40 -8.00
C PHE A 22 1.79 17.83 -7.08
N THR A 23 0.80 18.52 -7.63
CA THR A 23 -0.38 18.97 -6.89
C THR A 23 -1.46 17.90 -6.86
N THR A 24 -2.46 18.05 -5.98
CA THR A 24 -3.63 17.17 -5.99
C THR A 24 -4.28 17.12 -7.36
N ASN A 25 -4.58 18.29 -7.93
CA ASN A 25 -5.32 18.36 -9.18
C ASN A 25 -4.54 17.72 -10.32
N GLU A 26 -3.22 17.86 -10.31
CA GLU A 26 -2.33 17.17 -11.23
C GLU A 26 -2.49 15.65 -11.10
N CYS A 27 -2.42 15.11 -9.89
CA CYS A 27 -2.63 13.69 -9.62
C CYS A 27 -4.04 13.21 -10.06
N LEU A 28 -5.09 13.96 -9.75
CA LEU A 28 -6.47 13.60 -10.11
C LEU A 28 -6.71 13.63 -11.63
N ARG A 29 -6.06 14.55 -12.37
CA ARG A 29 -6.25 14.70 -13.82
C ARG A 29 -5.30 13.85 -14.67
N LYS A 30 -4.17 13.42 -14.11
CA LYS A 30 -3.17 12.65 -14.85
C LYS A 30 -3.59 11.18 -14.94
N ASP A 31 -3.64 10.65 -16.15
CA ASP A 31 -3.78 9.22 -16.39
C ASP A 31 -2.40 8.57 -16.47
N PHE A 32 -2.31 7.33 -16.02
CA PHE A 32 -1.09 6.54 -16.07
C PHE A 32 -1.41 5.05 -16.05
N ASP A 33 -0.49 4.26 -16.59
CA ASP A 33 -0.55 2.80 -16.61
C ASP A 33 0.88 2.31 -16.40
N LEU A 34 1.14 1.72 -15.23
CA LEU A 34 2.47 1.29 -14.82
C LEU A 34 2.44 -0.10 -14.21
N GLN A 35 3.57 -0.78 -14.29
CA GLN A 35 3.80 -2.06 -13.64
C GLN A 35 5.11 -2.02 -12.87
N VAL A 36 5.05 -2.22 -11.56
CA VAL A 36 6.21 -2.42 -10.70
C VAL A 36 6.45 -3.92 -10.58
N SER A 37 7.70 -4.36 -10.72
CA SER A 37 8.07 -5.75 -10.57
C SER A 37 9.31 -5.88 -9.69
N HIS A 38 9.31 -6.86 -8.79
CA HIS A 38 10.45 -7.18 -7.95
C HIS A 38 10.51 -8.68 -7.63
N LYS A 39 11.62 -9.07 -7.02
CA LYS A 39 11.86 -10.45 -6.58
C LYS A 39 11.28 -10.65 -5.17
N GLY A 40 10.47 -11.70 -4.99
CA GLY A 40 9.83 -12.07 -3.72
C GLY A 40 10.69 -13.00 -2.84
N PHE A 41 10.42 -12.99 -1.53
CA PHE A 41 11.01 -13.88 -0.52
C PHE A 41 10.42 -15.32 -0.62
N PRO A 42 11.09 -16.42 -0.21
CA PRO A 42 12.38 -16.58 0.49
C PRO A 42 13.68 -16.65 -0.34
N PHE A 43 13.65 -16.63 -1.67
CA PHE A 43 14.88 -16.82 -2.47
C PHE A 43 15.05 -15.88 -3.66
N GLY A 44 14.16 -14.89 -3.83
CA GLY A 44 14.19 -14.01 -4.98
C GLY A 44 13.93 -14.71 -6.32
N LEU A 45 13.41 -15.94 -6.27
CA LEU A 45 13.09 -16.76 -7.45
C LEU A 45 11.70 -16.45 -8.01
N LEU A 46 10.80 -15.94 -7.16
CA LEU A 46 9.44 -15.62 -7.53
C LEU A 46 9.37 -14.14 -7.92
N GLU A 47 8.80 -13.85 -9.07
CA GLU A 47 8.54 -12.48 -9.51
C GLU A 47 7.16 -12.05 -8.99
N VAL A 48 7.13 -10.93 -8.28
CA VAL A 48 5.90 -10.27 -7.82
C VAL A 48 5.67 -9.06 -8.73
N LYS A 49 4.44 -8.89 -9.22
CA LYS A 49 4.06 -7.78 -10.10
C LYS A 49 2.88 -7.02 -9.52
N LEU A 50 3.04 -5.71 -9.40
CA LEU A 50 1.99 -4.77 -9.09
C LEU A 50 1.70 -3.90 -10.32
N GLY A 51 0.54 -4.11 -10.94
CA GLY A 51 -0.03 -3.20 -11.93
C GLY A 51 -0.84 -2.11 -11.24
N LEU A 52 -0.61 -0.86 -11.64
CA LEU A 52 -1.42 0.26 -11.19
C LEU A 52 -1.80 1.12 -12.40
N LYS A 53 -3.10 1.20 -12.66
CA LYS A 53 -3.66 1.93 -13.78
C LYS A 53 -4.67 2.95 -13.30
N LYS A 54 -4.56 4.17 -13.79
CA LYS A 54 -5.49 5.26 -13.53
C LYS A 54 -6.05 5.80 -14.84
N GLU A 55 -7.37 5.75 -14.96
CA GLU A 55 -8.13 6.33 -16.07
C GLU A 55 -9.21 7.27 -15.50
N GLY A 56 -8.96 8.57 -15.54
CA GLY A 56 -9.78 9.57 -14.88
C GLY A 56 -9.86 9.31 -13.38
N CYS A 57 -11.06 8.99 -12.88
CA CYS A 57 -11.31 8.67 -11.47
C CYS A 57 -11.22 7.18 -11.13
N ASN A 58 -11.02 6.31 -12.13
CA ASN A 58 -10.95 4.88 -11.91
C ASN A 58 -9.50 4.45 -11.66
N LEU A 59 -9.26 3.86 -10.50
CA LEU A 59 -8.00 3.20 -10.16
C LEU A 59 -8.22 1.70 -10.28
N THR A 60 -7.40 1.05 -11.10
CA THR A 60 -7.31 -0.40 -11.22
C THR A 60 -5.97 -0.83 -10.67
N ILE A 61 -6.01 -1.77 -9.72
CA ILE A 61 -4.84 -2.33 -9.05
C ILE A 61 -4.85 -3.81 -9.35
N ASP A 62 -3.79 -4.30 -9.97
CA ASP A 62 -3.61 -5.72 -10.28
C ASP A 62 -2.39 -6.22 -9.53
N HIS A 63 -2.52 -7.30 -8.79
CA HIS A 63 -1.42 -7.92 -8.09
C HIS A 63 -1.30 -9.37 -8.52
N GLN A 64 -0.11 -9.73 -8.99
CA GLN A 64 0.22 -11.06 -9.43
C GLN A 64 1.36 -11.60 -8.56
N GLU A 65 0.99 -12.55 -7.71
CA GLU A 65 1.92 -13.37 -6.94
C GLU A 65 1.88 -14.78 -7.54
N LEU A 66 3.00 -15.25 -8.08
CA LEU A 66 3.04 -16.51 -8.84
C LEU A 66 2.12 -16.50 -10.10
N LYS A 67 2.16 -17.58 -10.88
CA LYS A 67 1.40 -17.67 -12.14
C LYS A 67 -0.13 -17.74 -11.92
N TYR A 68 -0.59 -18.09 -10.72
CA TYR A 68 -1.99 -18.46 -10.46
C TYR A 68 -2.70 -17.62 -9.40
N LEU A 69 -1.99 -16.85 -8.56
CA LEU A 69 -2.64 -15.98 -7.57
C LEU A 69 -2.66 -14.57 -8.14
N ASN A 70 -3.79 -14.25 -8.79
CA ASN A 70 -4.03 -12.93 -9.33
C ASN A 70 -5.18 -12.30 -8.53
N SER A 71 -4.91 -11.13 -7.96
CA SER A 71 -5.91 -10.28 -7.33
C SER A 71 -6.06 -9.01 -8.14
N ALA A 72 -7.30 -8.56 -8.30
CA ALA A 72 -7.61 -7.33 -9.03
C ALA A 72 -8.61 -6.52 -8.22
N TRP A 73 -8.37 -5.21 -8.11
CA TRP A 73 -9.24 -4.26 -7.46
C TRP A 73 -9.54 -3.10 -8.38
N GLN A 74 -10.77 -2.59 -8.31
CA GLN A 74 -11.18 -1.36 -8.97
C GLN A 74 -11.83 -0.42 -7.95
N VAL A 75 -11.38 0.83 -7.94
CA VAL A 75 -11.89 1.88 -7.06
C VAL A 75 -12.21 3.11 -7.90
N ASP A 76 -13.48 3.52 -7.91
CA ASP A 76 -13.92 4.77 -8.54
C ASP A 76 -13.97 5.86 -7.46
N VAL A 77 -12.94 6.69 -7.41
CA VAL A 77 -12.78 7.69 -6.35
C VAL A 77 -13.76 8.87 -6.48
N CYS A 78 -14.50 8.96 -7.59
CA CYS A 78 -15.46 10.03 -7.86
C CYS A 78 -16.91 9.62 -7.65
N ARG A 79 -17.19 8.36 -7.27
CA ARG A 79 -18.55 7.89 -7.01
C ARG A 79 -18.73 7.48 -5.56
N GLY A 80 -19.87 7.90 -4.99
CA GLY A 80 -20.38 7.38 -3.72
C GLY A 80 -21.38 6.24 -3.94
N PRO A 81 -21.63 5.39 -2.92
CA PRO A 81 -20.95 5.32 -1.63
C PRO A 81 -19.50 4.84 -1.74
N VAL A 82 -18.69 5.04 -0.70
CA VAL A 82 -17.30 4.54 -0.67
C VAL A 82 -17.30 3.02 -0.77
N HIS A 83 -16.59 2.48 -1.76
CA HIS A 83 -16.57 1.04 -2.03
C HIS A 83 -15.28 0.58 -2.70
N ILE A 84 -15.02 -0.73 -2.60
CA ILE A 84 -13.96 -1.44 -3.30
C ILE A 84 -14.63 -2.50 -4.17
N LYS A 85 -14.25 -2.60 -5.44
CA LYS A 85 -14.64 -3.72 -6.29
C LYS A 85 -13.47 -4.70 -6.34
N LYS A 86 -13.68 -5.97 -5.99
CA LYS A 86 -12.65 -7.02 -5.99
C LYS A 86 -12.99 -8.10 -7.02
N GLY A 87 -11.98 -8.59 -7.72
CA GLY A 87 -12.07 -9.71 -8.67
C GLY A 87 -12.00 -9.28 -10.14
N ALA A 88 -11.33 -10.10 -10.95
CA ALA A 88 -11.20 -9.89 -12.40
C ALA A 88 -12.37 -10.46 -13.23
N GLY A 89 -13.13 -11.41 -12.67
CA GLY A 89 -14.26 -12.08 -13.32
C GLY A 89 -15.58 -11.83 -12.59
N ALA A 90 -15.84 -12.59 -11.53
CA ALA A 90 -16.94 -12.30 -10.62
C ALA A 90 -16.55 -11.11 -9.73
N VAL A 91 -17.12 -9.94 -10.01
CA VAL A 91 -16.82 -8.70 -9.28
C VAL A 91 -17.66 -8.63 -8.01
N GLU A 92 -16.99 -8.68 -6.86
CA GLU A 92 -17.57 -8.41 -5.55
C GLU A 92 -17.49 -6.91 -5.24
N VAL A 93 -18.57 -6.32 -4.71
CA VAL A 93 -18.61 -4.90 -4.35
C VAL A 93 -18.73 -4.75 -2.84
N ILE A 94 -17.65 -4.30 -2.21
CA ILE A 94 -17.49 -4.22 -0.76
C ILE A 94 -17.64 -2.76 -0.36
N LYS A 95 -18.71 -2.43 0.37
CA LYS A 95 -19.07 -1.03 0.71
C LYS A 95 -18.59 -0.68 2.11
N LYS A 96 -18.13 0.56 2.28
CA LYS A 96 -17.80 1.11 3.60
C LYS A 96 -19.07 1.32 4.41
N VAL A 97 -19.17 0.64 5.54
CA VAL A 97 -20.28 0.82 6.51
C VAL A 97 -19.85 1.74 7.65
N ASN A 98 -18.65 1.51 8.18
CA ASN A 98 -18.08 2.26 9.30
C ASN A 98 -16.66 2.73 8.97
N ASN A 99 -16.13 3.62 9.79
CA ASN A 99 -14.71 3.98 9.70
C ASN A 99 -13.85 2.84 10.23
N CYS A 100 -12.69 2.63 9.61
CA CYS A 100 -11.75 1.60 10.04
C CYS A 100 -11.05 2.00 11.33
N THR A 101 -11.07 1.10 12.30
CA THR A 101 -10.31 1.18 13.54
C THR A 101 -9.25 0.09 13.55
N GLN A 102 -8.27 0.15 14.44
CA GLN A 102 -7.23 -0.88 14.53
C GLN A 102 -7.77 -2.29 14.82
N ALA A 103 -8.96 -2.39 15.41
CA ALA A 103 -9.63 -3.65 15.73
C ALA A 103 -10.76 -4.02 14.75
N SER A 104 -10.96 -3.25 13.68
CA SER A 104 -12.00 -3.51 12.69
C SER A 104 -11.76 -4.85 12.00
N LYS A 105 -12.82 -5.66 11.93
CA LYS A 105 -12.85 -6.97 11.27
C LYS A 105 -13.87 -7.02 10.13
N ASP A 106 -14.47 -5.88 9.77
CA ASP A 106 -15.38 -5.83 8.63
C ASP A 106 -14.60 -5.97 7.31
N ASP A 107 -15.24 -6.59 6.33
CA ASP A 107 -14.63 -6.96 5.04
C ASP A 107 -14.02 -5.74 4.36
N PHE A 108 -14.69 -4.58 4.41
CA PHE A 108 -14.17 -3.35 3.83
C PHE A 108 -12.83 -2.94 4.44
N CYS A 109 -12.70 -2.96 5.77
CA CYS A 109 -11.47 -2.57 6.43
C CYS A 109 -10.33 -3.58 6.25
N LEU A 110 -10.65 -4.87 6.13
CA LEU A 110 -9.65 -5.90 5.80
C LEU A 110 -9.09 -5.66 4.39
N GLU A 111 -9.97 -5.46 3.41
CA GLU A 111 -9.57 -5.19 2.01
C GLU A 111 -8.84 -3.86 1.86
N PHE A 112 -9.30 -2.81 2.54
CA PHE A 112 -8.61 -1.53 2.54
C PHE A 112 -7.19 -1.67 3.10
N LYS A 113 -7.02 -2.42 4.20
CA LYS A 113 -5.70 -2.68 4.79
C LYS A 113 -4.82 -3.49 3.85
N GLU A 114 -5.34 -4.56 3.25
CA GLU A 114 -4.64 -5.38 2.27
C GLU A 114 -4.15 -4.52 1.09
N LEU A 115 -5.04 -3.75 0.47
CA LEU A 115 -4.71 -2.88 -0.67
C LEU A 115 -3.66 -1.82 -0.31
N THR A 116 -3.76 -1.24 0.88
CA THR A 116 -2.83 -0.21 1.36
C THR A 116 -1.44 -0.80 1.60
N THR A 117 -1.36 -1.95 2.27
CA THR A 117 -0.10 -2.67 2.52
C THR A 117 0.54 -3.08 1.20
N LEU A 118 -0.22 -3.64 0.28
CA LEU A 118 0.26 -4.08 -1.02
C LEU A 118 0.85 -2.93 -1.86
N ILE A 119 0.18 -1.78 -1.92
CA ILE A 119 0.70 -0.60 -2.64
C ILE A 119 1.94 -0.03 -1.95
N GLN A 120 2.02 -0.09 -0.61
CA GLN A 120 3.19 0.35 0.13
C GLN A 120 4.38 -0.56 -0.14
N ASP A 121 4.19 -1.86 0.09
CA ASP A 121 5.27 -2.84 0.14
C ASP A 121 5.75 -3.23 -1.26
N ASP A 122 4.85 -3.44 -2.22
CA ASP A 122 5.21 -3.89 -3.57
C ASP A 122 5.25 -2.73 -4.58
N GLY A 123 4.62 -1.59 -4.23
CA GLY A 123 4.60 -0.38 -5.04
C GLY A 123 5.64 0.65 -4.60
N LEU A 124 5.37 1.36 -3.50
CA LEU A 124 6.16 2.52 -3.08
C LEU A 124 7.62 2.18 -2.76
N ILE A 125 7.90 0.98 -2.22
CA ILE A 125 9.27 0.56 -1.91
C ILE A 125 10.08 0.31 -3.19
N PHE A 126 9.46 -0.26 -4.24
CA PHE A 126 10.17 -0.74 -5.43
C PHE A 126 10.01 0.15 -6.67
N ALA A 127 9.06 1.08 -6.67
CA ALA A 127 8.84 2.00 -7.79
C ALA A 127 10.02 2.96 -8.00
N SER A 128 10.37 3.16 -9.27
CA SER A 128 11.56 3.92 -9.66
C SER A 128 11.30 5.43 -9.75
N GLY A 129 12.36 6.24 -9.56
CA GLY A 129 12.30 7.69 -9.69
C GLY A 129 11.94 8.44 -8.40
N VAL A 130 11.58 9.72 -8.54
CA VAL A 130 11.35 10.62 -7.40
C VAL A 130 9.86 10.76 -7.10
N LYS A 131 9.48 10.53 -5.85
CA LYS A 131 8.09 10.56 -5.37
C LYS A 131 7.36 11.87 -5.72
N GLU A 132 8.06 12.99 -5.76
CA GLU A 132 7.51 14.32 -6.04
C GLU A 132 7.17 14.55 -7.51
N ASN A 133 7.65 13.70 -8.43
CA ASN A 133 7.44 13.83 -9.87
C ASN A 133 6.39 12.84 -10.35
N ILE A 134 5.20 13.33 -10.72
CA ILE A 134 4.08 12.52 -11.24
C ILE A 134 4.41 11.78 -12.56
N SER A 135 5.49 12.18 -13.24
CA SER A 135 5.93 11.50 -14.46
C SER A 135 6.84 10.30 -14.19
N SER A 136 7.28 10.10 -12.94
CA SER A 136 8.04 8.92 -12.52
C SER A 136 7.12 7.83 -11.96
N ASP A 137 7.53 6.57 -12.05
CA ASP A 137 6.77 5.43 -11.51
C ASP A 137 6.45 5.64 -10.03
N HIS A 138 7.44 6.06 -9.22
CA HIS A 138 7.26 6.32 -7.80
C HIS A 138 6.21 7.41 -7.57
N GLY A 139 6.27 8.52 -8.31
CA GLY A 139 5.27 9.58 -8.18
C GLY A 139 3.86 9.16 -8.60
N GLN A 140 3.73 8.29 -9.61
CA GLN A 140 2.45 7.73 -10.04
C GLN A 140 1.86 6.77 -9.01
N VAL A 141 2.67 5.84 -8.48
CA VAL A 141 2.27 4.95 -7.38
C VAL A 141 1.86 5.77 -6.14
N TYR A 142 2.64 6.79 -5.81
CA TYR A 142 2.33 7.68 -4.70
C TYR A 142 1.04 8.46 -4.93
N CYS A 143 0.79 8.95 -6.14
CA CYS A 143 -0.49 9.57 -6.51
C CYS A 143 -1.67 8.59 -6.33
N GLY A 144 -1.58 7.37 -6.85
CA GLY A 144 -2.62 6.36 -6.69
C GLY A 144 -2.88 6.00 -5.21
N PHE A 145 -1.82 5.79 -4.44
CA PHE A 145 -1.88 5.55 -2.99
C PHE A 145 -2.61 6.68 -2.26
N LEU A 146 -2.25 7.92 -2.58
CA LEU A 146 -2.82 9.12 -1.98
C LEU A 146 -4.33 9.24 -2.25
N LEU A 147 -4.76 9.03 -3.50
CA LEU A 147 -6.18 9.04 -3.88
C LEU A 147 -6.96 7.94 -3.17
N LEU A 148 -6.43 6.71 -3.14
CA LEU A 148 -7.05 5.58 -2.44
C LEU A 148 -7.21 5.87 -0.95
N LYS A 149 -6.15 6.36 -0.29
CA LYS A 149 -6.20 6.66 1.14
C LYS A 149 -7.26 7.71 1.44
N LYS A 150 -7.31 8.81 0.68
CA LYS A 150 -8.32 9.85 0.87
C LYS A 150 -9.75 9.34 0.65
N TYR A 151 -9.95 8.53 -0.38
CA TYR A 151 -11.28 8.00 -0.69
C TYR A 151 -11.73 6.92 0.32
N LEU A 152 -10.89 5.92 0.60
CA LEU A 152 -11.24 4.76 1.42
C LEU A 152 -11.16 5.04 2.92
N ASP A 153 -10.16 5.79 3.38
CA ASP A 153 -9.97 6.12 4.80
C ASP A 153 -10.82 7.32 5.23
N GLU A 154 -10.66 8.45 4.53
CA GLU A 154 -11.30 9.73 4.90
C GLU A 154 -12.70 9.91 4.28
N SER A 155 -13.16 8.95 3.48
CA SER A 155 -14.45 9.02 2.78
C SER A 155 -14.57 10.23 1.85
N LEU A 156 -13.46 10.73 1.31
CA LEU A 156 -13.43 11.88 0.40
C LEU A 156 -13.78 11.44 -1.02
N VAL A 157 -14.96 11.83 -1.52
CA VAL A 157 -15.35 11.64 -2.92
C VAL A 157 -14.84 12.82 -3.76
N PHE A 158 -14.07 12.52 -4.80
CA PHE A 158 -13.51 13.51 -5.70
C PHE A 158 -14.52 13.92 -6.79
N SER A 159 -14.33 15.10 -7.36
CA SER A 159 -15.13 15.59 -8.49
C SER A 159 -14.22 16.31 -9.48
N GLY A 160 -14.50 16.20 -10.78
CA GLY A 160 -13.64 16.80 -11.80
C GLY A 160 -13.61 18.34 -11.81
N SER A 161 -14.60 18.98 -11.16
CA SER A 161 -14.79 20.44 -11.16
C SER A 161 -14.25 21.15 -9.92
N SER A 162 -13.93 20.41 -8.85
CA SER A 162 -13.45 21.02 -7.61
C SER A 162 -11.93 21.14 -7.60
N ASP A 163 -11.46 22.19 -6.93
CA ASP A 163 -10.05 22.37 -6.61
C ASP A 163 -9.74 21.69 -5.28
N TYR A 164 -8.72 20.84 -5.27
CA TYR A 164 -8.32 20.05 -4.10
C TYR A 164 -6.84 20.25 -3.73
N ASP A 165 -6.17 21.29 -4.24
CA ASP A 165 -4.73 21.45 -4.02
C ASP A 165 -4.34 21.53 -2.53
N ASP A 166 -5.25 21.96 -1.64
CA ASP A 166 -5.03 21.97 -0.18
C ASP A 166 -5.29 20.63 0.53
N ARG A 167 -5.92 19.64 -0.13
CA ARG A 167 -6.51 18.47 0.56
C ARG A 167 -5.66 17.21 0.60
N LEU A 168 -4.69 17.02 -0.32
CA LEU A 168 -3.76 15.88 -0.23
C LEU A 168 -2.44 16.20 0.47
N GLU A 169 -2.13 17.48 0.67
CA GLU A 169 -0.89 17.87 1.36
C GLU A 169 -0.87 17.48 2.84
N THR A 170 -2.01 17.20 3.45
CA THR A 170 -2.11 16.80 4.86
C THR A 170 -1.39 15.49 5.18
N LEU A 171 -1.04 14.69 4.17
CA LEU A 171 -0.23 13.46 4.32
C LEU A 171 1.29 13.73 4.26
N LYS A 172 1.73 14.91 3.82
CA LYS A 172 3.16 15.28 3.72
C LYS A 172 3.80 15.64 5.06
N GLY A 173 3.02 15.79 6.14
CA GLY A 173 3.60 16.29 7.40
C GLY A 173 2.65 16.28 8.58
N SER A 174 1.91 15.19 8.81
CA SER A 174 1.33 14.97 10.14
C SER A 174 2.48 14.71 11.12
N LYS A 175 3.09 15.79 11.60
CA LYS A 175 3.75 15.80 12.90
C LYS A 175 2.69 15.28 13.85
N ILE A 176 2.93 14.09 14.38
CA ILE A 176 2.23 13.58 15.55
C ILE A 176 2.28 14.71 16.57
N LYS A 177 1.15 15.41 16.73
CA LYS A 177 0.98 16.35 17.82
C LYS A 177 0.73 15.42 18.99
N ASP A 178 1.82 15.03 19.66
CA ASP A 178 1.76 14.35 20.94
C ASP A 178 0.82 15.17 21.82
N ARG A 179 -0.42 14.67 21.92
CA ARG A 179 -1.31 15.04 22.99
C ARG A 179 -0.76 14.30 24.21
N THR A 180 0.29 14.84 24.78
CA THR A 180 0.63 14.61 26.19
C THR A 180 -0.49 15.24 27.00
N SER A 181 -1.60 14.52 27.07
CA SER A 181 -2.61 14.69 28.09
C SER A 181 -1.93 14.27 29.37
N ALA A 182 -1.58 15.27 30.19
CA ALA A 182 -1.28 15.07 31.59
C ALA A 182 -2.54 14.53 32.26
N ASP A 183 -2.63 13.22 32.46
CA ASP A 183 -3.41 12.65 33.55
C ASP A 183 -3.01 11.19 33.83
N SER A 184 -3.04 10.86 35.12
CA SER A 184 -3.01 9.54 35.75
C SER A 184 -1.65 8.87 36.05
N ASP A 185 -1.38 8.91 37.35
CA ASP A 185 -1.02 7.77 38.21
C ASP A 185 0.28 7.02 37.96
N GLN A 186 1.24 7.33 38.83
CA GLN A 186 2.26 6.38 39.25
C GLN A 186 1.62 5.18 39.95
N ARG A 187 1.37 4.11 39.19
CA ARG A 187 1.28 2.75 39.74
C ARG A 187 2.57 2.01 39.42
N SER A 188 3.32 1.71 40.47
CA SER A 188 4.57 0.96 40.43
C SER A 188 4.36 -0.43 39.83
N ILE A 189 5.02 -0.70 38.70
CA ILE A 189 5.13 -2.04 38.13
C ILE A 189 6.42 -2.65 38.67
N ALA A 190 6.28 -3.70 39.48
CA ALA A 190 7.39 -4.53 39.94
C ALA A 190 8.13 -5.18 38.75
N PRO A 191 9.45 -5.38 38.84
CA PRO A 191 10.23 -5.99 37.78
C PRO A 191 9.75 -7.43 37.50
N ARG A 192 9.54 -7.73 36.21
CA ARG A 192 9.27 -9.10 35.74
C ARG A 192 10.55 -9.95 35.88
N PRO A 193 10.42 -11.23 36.27
CA PRO A 193 11.56 -12.14 36.32
C PRO A 193 12.09 -12.42 34.92
N VAL A 194 13.41 -12.43 34.82
CA VAL A 194 14.19 -12.86 33.66
C VAL A 194 13.91 -14.34 33.42
N MET A 195 13.45 -14.69 32.21
CA MET A 195 13.35 -16.09 31.79
C MET A 195 14.76 -16.58 31.44
N ASP A 196 15.16 -17.64 32.13
CA ASP A 196 16.44 -18.34 31.95
C ASP A 196 16.31 -19.30 30.75
N ASP A 197 17.24 -19.18 29.79
CA ASP A 197 17.35 -20.07 28.63
C ASP A 197 17.87 -21.44 29.11
N SER A 198 16.94 -22.36 29.40
CA SER A 198 17.29 -23.77 29.62
C SER A 198 17.20 -24.56 28.31
N PRO A 199 18.20 -25.38 27.96
CA PRO A 199 18.17 -26.21 26.76
C PRO A 199 17.10 -27.30 26.86
N LEU A 200 16.33 -27.47 25.77
CA LEU A 200 15.40 -28.57 25.58
C LEU A 200 16.17 -29.90 25.51
N GLU A 201 16.01 -30.75 26.54
CA GLU A 201 16.38 -32.16 26.45
C GLU A 201 15.42 -32.88 25.50
N VAL A 202 15.98 -33.41 24.42
CA VAL A 202 15.34 -34.36 23.52
C VAL A 202 15.26 -35.69 24.25
N SER A 203 14.06 -36.12 24.61
CA SER A 203 13.80 -37.49 25.05
C SER A 203 13.20 -38.30 23.90
N ASP A 204 14.05 -39.17 23.36
CA ASP A 204 13.68 -40.35 22.59
C ASP A 204 12.69 -41.21 23.37
N SER A 205 11.53 -41.52 22.79
CA SER A 205 10.77 -42.70 23.20
C SER A 205 10.21 -43.42 21.97
N LYS A 206 10.60 -44.69 21.95
CA LYS A 206 10.34 -45.77 21.00
C LYS A 206 8.89 -46.23 21.02
N ASP A 207 8.49 -46.73 19.85
CA ASP A 207 7.71 -47.94 19.57
C ASP A 207 6.49 -48.24 20.45
N GLU A 208 5.30 -48.23 19.85
CA GLU A 208 4.41 -49.37 20.02
C GLU A 208 3.53 -49.61 18.78
N GLU A 209 3.71 -50.84 18.29
CA GLU A 209 3.02 -51.55 17.24
C GLU A 209 1.61 -51.94 17.73
N SER A 210 0.59 -51.80 16.89
CA SER A 210 -0.53 -52.75 16.90
C SER A 210 -1.27 -52.71 15.57
N ASP A 211 -1.21 -53.87 14.90
CA ASP A 211 -2.17 -54.34 13.92
C ASP A 211 -3.61 -54.13 14.40
N LEU A 212 -4.52 -53.84 13.46
CA LEU A 212 -5.79 -54.57 13.36
C LEU A 212 -6.46 -54.37 12.00
N ASP A 213 -6.95 -55.51 11.56
CA ASP A 213 -7.44 -55.95 10.27
C ASP A 213 -8.81 -55.39 9.83
N GLU A 214 -9.08 -55.65 8.54
CA GLU A 214 -10.36 -56.04 7.93
C GLU A 214 -11.50 -55.03 7.63
N ARG A 215 -11.69 -54.86 6.31
CA ARG A 215 -12.86 -55.33 5.51
C ARG A 215 -14.12 -54.45 5.46
N GLY A 216 -14.51 -54.10 4.24
CA GLY A 216 -15.84 -53.56 3.95
C GLY A 216 -16.05 -53.12 2.50
N GLU A 217 -16.07 -54.09 1.57
CA GLU A 217 -16.72 -53.91 0.26
C GLU A 217 -18.24 -53.75 0.45
N GLY A 218 -18.84 -52.81 -0.27
CA GLY A 218 -20.30 -52.61 -0.29
C GLY A 218 -20.73 -51.87 -1.54
N SER A 219 -21.03 -52.64 -2.58
CA SER A 219 -21.73 -52.19 -3.80
C SER A 219 -23.20 -51.95 -3.52
N PHE A 220 -23.79 -50.91 -4.11
CA PHE A 220 -25.13 -50.92 -4.73
C PHE A 220 -25.24 -49.79 -5.74
#